data_AF-A0AAV3Z1N6-F1
#
_entry.id   AF-A0AAV3Z1N6-F1
#
_cell.length_a   1.000
_cell.length_b   1.000
_cell.length_c   1.000
_cell.angle_alpha   90.00
_cell.angle_beta   90.00
_cell.angle_gamma   90.00
#
_symmetry.space_group_name_H-M   'P 1'
#
loop_
_entity.id
_entity.type
_entity.pdbx_description
1 polymer ?
#
loop_
_entity_poly.entity_id
_entity_poly.type
_entity_poly.pdbx_seq_one_letter_code
_entity_poly.pdbx_strand_id
1 'polypeptide(L)'
;MRTSIAGASQDSLITQHASELKQIKLTSRHIICNQAGVKTKPITISNLSVMAMKKATDLTWSQLRQQRRYLKEAGLLMPSESKQRQAMEDLTADNIVTQMIDFVDSYGQTHRAAFGRVTNITTFVTKFLEQHKLHKTLTWHNSTIPQDEIWIKFFGEGPGQRQPKIHNAGCEHTQTKLKK
;
A
#
# COMPACT_ATOMS: atom_id res chain seq x y z
N MET A 1 39.68 0.84 2.98
CA MET A 1 40.72 0.74 4.04
C MET A 1 40.25 -0.23 5.10
N ARG A 2 41.04 -1.27 5.42
CA ARG A 2 40.75 -2.17 6.55
C ARG A 2 41.37 -1.54 7.80
N THR A 3 40.55 -1.10 8.75
CA THR A 3 41.01 -0.72 10.09
C THR A 3 41.29 -1.99 10.87
N SER A 4 42.58 -2.31 11.07
CA SER A 4 43.01 -3.42 11.92
C SER A 4 42.80 -3.02 13.38
N ILE A 5 41.79 -3.58 14.04
CA ILE A 5 41.53 -3.38 15.47
C ILE A 5 42.16 -4.58 16.19
N ALA A 6 43.46 -4.51 16.45
CA ALA A 6 44.19 -5.58 17.13
C ALA A 6 44.11 -5.39 18.66
N GLY A 7 43.19 -6.12 19.29
CA GLY A 7 43.07 -6.21 20.75
C GLY A 7 42.59 -7.59 21.15
N ALA A 8 43.13 -8.15 22.23
CA ALA A 8 42.75 -9.46 22.77
C ALA A 8 41.41 -9.43 23.54
N SER A 9 40.70 -8.30 23.54
CA SER A 9 39.41 -8.20 24.22
C SER A 9 38.31 -8.87 23.38
N GLN A 10 37.35 -9.47 24.06
CA GLN A 10 36.21 -10.11 23.42
C GLN A 10 35.37 -9.09 22.62
N ASP A 11 35.34 -7.83 23.06
CA ASP A 11 34.63 -6.74 22.39
C ASP A 11 35.32 -6.31 21.09
N SER A 12 36.65 -6.31 21.02
CA SER A 12 37.37 -6.03 19.77
C SER A 12 37.14 -7.11 18.73
N LEU A 13 37.06 -8.40 19.14
CA LEU A 13 36.72 -9.50 18.24
C LEU A 13 35.29 -9.39 17.70
N ILE A 14 34.31 -9.09 18.56
CA ILE A 14 32.92 -8.88 18.13
C ILE A 14 32.83 -7.71 17.14
N THR A 15 33.54 -6.61 17.43
CA THR A 15 33.56 -5.42 16.56
C THR A 15 34.21 -5.72 15.21
N GLN A 16 35.32 -6.47 15.21
CA GLN A 16 35.98 -6.93 14.00
C GLN A 16 35.06 -7.83 13.17
N HIS A 17 34.49 -8.89 13.74
CA HIS A 17 33.57 -9.79 13.04
C HIS A 17 32.35 -9.04 12.49
N ALA A 18 31.80 -8.08 13.22
CA ALA A 18 30.70 -7.24 12.74
C ALA A 18 31.13 -6.37 11.55
N SER A 19 32.34 -5.82 11.58
CA SER A 19 32.91 -5.04 10.46
C SER A 19 33.17 -5.90 9.22
N GLU A 20 33.62 -7.14 9.39
CA GLU A 20 33.86 -8.10 8.32
C GLU A 20 32.54 -8.55 7.69
N LEU A 21 31.55 -8.91 8.51
CA LEU A 21 30.18 -9.18 8.04
C LEU A 21 29.63 -7.97 7.26
N LYS A 22 29.87 -6.73 7.71
CA LYS A 22 29.45 -5.51 7.01
C LYS A 22 30.07 -5.32 5.63
N GLN A 23 31.20 -5.96 5.31
CA GLN A 23 31.82 -5.91 3.99
C GLN A 23 31.20 -6.93 3.01
N ILE A 24 30.58 -7.99 3.52
CA ILE A 24 29.93 -9.04 2.71
C ILE A 24 28.60 -8.48 2.16
N LYS A 25 28.20 -8.86 0.93
CA LYS A 25 26.87 -8.49 0.39
C LYS A 25 25.74 -9.04 1.26
N LEU A 26 24.64 -8.30 1.40
CA LEU A 26 23.52 -8.67 2.28
C LEU A 26 22.95 -10.08 1.98
N THR A 27 22.83 -10.43 0.71
CA THR A 27 22.39 -11.76 0.26
C THR A 27 23.31 -12.87 0.77
N SER A 28 24.63 -12.68 0.63
CA SER A 28 25.63 -13.63 1.14
C SER A 28 25.64 -13.72 2.67
N ARG A 29 25.39 -12.61 3.39
CA ARG A 29 25.23 -12.64 4.85
C ARG A 29 24.06 -13.52 5.27
N HIS A 30 22.90 -13.39 4.63
CA HIS A 30 21.75 -14.24 4.93
C HIS A 30 22.05 -15.72 4.71
N ILE A 31 22.78 -16.06 3.64
CA ILE A 31 23.20 -17.45 3.37
C ILE A 31 24.12 -17.95 4.49
N ILE A 32 25.14 -17.17 4.87
CA ILE A 32 26.08 -17.52 5.94
C ILE A 32 25.35 -17.68 7.28
N CYS A 33 24.47 -16.75 7.63
CA CYS A 33 23.67 -16.84 8.86
C CYS A 33 22.76 -18.07 8.86
N ASN A 34 22.10 -18.38 7.73
CA ASN A 34 21.28 -19.59 7.60
C ASN A 34 22.13 -20.87 7.74
N GLN A 35 23.30 -20.93 7.10
CA GLN A 35 24.23 -22.06 7.21
C GLN A 35 24.76 -22.25 8.63
N ALA A 36 25.03 -21.15 9.33
CA ALA A 36 25.45 -21.15 10.73
C ALA A 36 24.30 -21.49 11.71
N GLY A 37 23.09 -21.77 11.23
CA GLY A 37 21.93 -22.05 12.06
C GLY A 37 21.40 -20.83 12.83
N VAL A 38 21.89 -19.62 12.50
CA VAL A 38 21.40 -18.37 13.08
C VAL A 38 20.01 -18.12 12.50
N LYS A 39 18.98 -18.52 13.25
CA LYS A 39 17.58 -18.22 12.93
C LYS A 39 17.34 -16.72 13.09
N THR A 40 17.76 -15.91 12.12
CA THR A 40 17.33 -14.52 12.04
C THR A 40 15.81 -14.55 11.91
N LYS A 41 15.09 -13.89 12.82
CA LYS A 41 13.63 -13.75 12.71
C LYS A 41 13.34 -13.20 11.31
N PRO A 42 12.61 -13.95 10.46
CA PRO A 42 12.35 -13.51 9.11
C PRO A 42 11.61 -12.18 9.15
N ILE A 43 12.09 -11.21 8.38
CA ILE A 43 11.42 -9.92 8.27
C ILE A 43 10.10 -10.16 7.55
N THR A 44 9.01 -10.03 8.30
CA THR A 44 7.66 -10.26 7.77
C THR A 44 7.06 -8.95 7.34
N ILE A 45 6.63 -8.87 6.08
CA ILE A 45 5.93 -7.70 5.55
C ILE A 45 4.43 -7.85 5.86
N SER A 46 3.79 -6.79 6.37
CA SER A 46 2.36 -6.82 6.70
C SER A 46 1.48 -6.99 5.45
N ASN A 47 0.26 -7.55 5.59
CA ASN A 47 -0.69 -7.68 4.49
C ASN A 47 -0.98 -6.32 3.81
N LEU A 48 -1.24 -5.29 4.61
CA LEU A 48 -1.55 -3.94 4.13
C LEU A 48 -0.37 -3.32 3.40
N SER A 49 0.85 -3.49 3.90
CA SER A 49 2.06 -3.01 3.22
C SER A 49 2.26 -3.69 1.86
N VAL A 50 1.97 -4.99 1.74
CA VAL A 50 2.02 -5.69 0.46
C VAL A 50 0.95 -5.17 -0.50
N MET A 51 -0.27 -4.92 -0.03
CA MET A 51 -1.34 -4.37 -0.87
C MET A 51 -1.02 -2.95 -1.34
N ALA A 52 -0.48 -2.11 -0.45
CA ALA A 52 0.01 -0.79 -0.80
C ALA A 52 1.12 -0.86 -1.85
N MET A 53 2.09 -1.76 -1.68
CA MET A 53 3.16 -2.00 -2.66
C MET A 53 2.59 -2.43 -4.01
N LYS A 54 1.69 -3.42 -4.02
CA LYS A 54 1.03 -3.92 -5.24
C LYS A 54 0.30 -2.78 -5.96
N LYS A 55 -0.40 -1.90 -5.23
CA LYS A 55 -1.14 -0.77 -5.82
C LYS A 55 -0.20 0.33 -6.32
N ALA A 56 0.87 0.64 -5.59
CA ALA A 56 1.83 1.67 -5.99
C ALA A 56 2.66 1.29 -7.23
N THR A 57 2.82 -0.01 -7.48
CA THR A 57 3.62 -0.55 -8.59
C THR A 57 2.76 -1.15 -9.71
N ASP A 58 1.43 -1.03 -9.60
CA ASP A 58 0.43 -1.61 -10.50
C ASP A 58 0.69 -3.10 -10.87
N LEU A 59 1.21 -3.87 -9.92
CA LEU A 59 1.51 -5.28 -10.13
C LEU A 59 0.23 -6.12 -10.23
N THR A 60 0.22 -7.03 -11.19
CA THR A 60 -0.74 -8.13 -11.26
C THR A 60 -0.47 -9.18 -10.16
N TRP A 61 -1.46 -10.02 -9.85
CA TRP A 61 -1.29 -11.10 -8.86
C TRP A 61 -0.21 -12.14 -9.27
N SER A 62 -0.03 -12.39 -10.58
CA SER A 62 1.04 -13.26 -11.08
C SER A 62 2.42 -12.65 -10.85
N GLN A 63 2.60 -11.36 -11.16
CA GLN A 63 3.86 -10.65 -10.90
C GLN A 63 4.16 -10.57 -9.39
N LEU A 64 3.14 -10.31 -8.56
CA LEU A 64 3.31 -10.31 -7.10
C LEU A 64 3.74 -11.68 -6.56
N ARG A 65 3.23 -12.78 -7.14
CA ARG A 65 3.69 -14.14 -6.80
C ARG A 65 5.16 -14.36 -7.13
N GLN A 66 5.63 -13.85 -8.27
CA GLN A 66 7.05 -13.91 -8.65
C GLN A 66 7.90 -13.08 -7.69
N GLN A 67 7.49 -11.84 -7.41
CA GLN A 67 8.17 -10.95 -6.46
C GLN A 67 8.26 -11.60 -5.07
N ARG A 68 7.21 -12.26 -4.60
CA ARG A 68 7.23 -13.01 -3.33
C ARG A 68 8.27 -14.12 -3.32
N ARG A 69 8.44 -14.86 -4.41
CA ARG A 69 9.47 -15.92 -4.50
C ARG A 69 10.87 -15.31 -4.38
N TYR A 70 11.11 -14.25 -5.14
CA TYR A 70 12.36 -13.49 -5.08
C TYR A 70 12.66 -12.94 -3.68
N LEU A 71 11.67 -12.32 -3.03
CA LEU A 71 11.82 -11.77 -1.68
C LEU A 71 12.02 -12.87 -0.63
N LYS A 72 11.39 -14.03 -0.80
CA LYS A 72 11.62 -15.19 0.07
C LYS A 72 13.06 -15.69 0.00
N GLU A 73 13.67 -15.71 -1.19
CA GLU A 73 15.10 -16.03 -1.37
C GLU A 73 16.00 -14.98 -0.69
N ALA A 74 15.57 -13.73 -0.66
CA ALA A 74 16.22 -12.65 0.07
C ALA A 74 15.96 -12.68 1.60
N GLY A 75 15.21 -13.64 2.12
CA GLY A 75 14.88 -13.76 3.55
C GLY A 75 13.71 -12.89 4.03
N LEU A 76 12.99 -12.25 3.10
CA LEU A 76 11.78 -11.47 3.38
C LEU A 76 10.55 -12.36 3.20
N LEU A 77 9.75 -12.49 4.26
CA LEU A 77 8.51 -13.25 4.21
C LEU A 77 7.33 -12.33 3.92
N MET A 78 6.66 -12.60 2.80
CA MET A 78 5.35 -12.02 2.53
C MET A 78 4.23 -13.00 2.91
N PRO A 79 3.07 -12.49 3.32
CA PRO A 79 1.88 -13.30 3.54
C PRO A 79 1.44 -14.03 2.27
N SER A 80 0.63 -15.07 2.44
CA SER A 80 0.04 -15.77 1.31
C SER A 80 -0.94 -14.87 0.54
N GLU A 81 -1.08 -15.13 -0.76
CA GLU A 81 -2.03 -14.40 -1.62
C GLU A 81 -3.46 -14.49 -1.08
N SER A 82 -3.87 -15.65 -0.56
CA SER A 82 -5.18 -15.82 0.07
C SER A 82 -5.39 -14.88 1.26
N LYS A 83 -4.42 -14.75 2.17
CA LYS A 83 -4.50 -13.79 3.30
C LYS A 83 -4.51 -12.34 2.84
N GLN A 84 -3.80 -12.04 1.76
CA GLN A 84 -3.78 -10.70 1.16
C GLN A 84 -5.13 -10.34 0.54
N ARG A 85 -5.75 -11.27 -0.18
CA ARG A 85 -7.10 -11.09 -0.75
C ARG A 85 -8.13 -10.94 0.34
N GLN A 86 -8.09 -11.77 1.36
CA GLN A 86 -8.97 -11.65 2.52
C GLN A 86 -8.80 -10.29 3.20
N ALA A 87 -7.57 -9.84 3.45
CA ALA A 87 -7.34 -8.51 4.03
C ALA A 87 -7.84 -7.36 3.15
N MET A 88 -7.81 -7.53 1.82
CA MET A 88 -8.37 -6.57 0.88
C MET A 88 -9.90 -6.59 0.91
N GLU A 89 -10.50 -7.78 0.96
CA GLU A 89 -11.94 -7.98 1.13
C GLU A 89 -12.39 -7.34 2.45
N ASP A 90 -11.77 -7.67 3.58
CA ASP A 90 -12.07 -7.10 4.90
C ASP A 90 -11.98 -5.56 4.91
N LEU A 91 -10.99 -4.99 4.21
CA LEU A 91 -10.85 -3.54 4.09
C LEU A 91 -12.01 -2.91 3.29
N THR A 92 -12.54 -3.61 2.30
CA THR A 92 -13.61 -3.13 1.41
C THR A 92 -15.02 -3.49 1.89
N ALA A 93 -15.18 -4.60 2.62
CA ALA A 93 -16.45 -5.24 2.91
C ALA A 93 -17.39 -4.36 3.73
N ASP A 94 -16.84 -3.57 4.66
CA ASP A 94 -17.64 -2.75 5.57
C ASP A 94 -18.39 -1.61 4.87
N ASN A 95 -17.86 -1.11 3.75
CA ASN A 95 -18.34 0.16 3.19
C ASN A 95 -18.48 0.17 1.67
N ILE A 96 -17.91 -0.79 0.94
CA ILE A 96 -17.86 -0.76 -0.54
C ILE A 96 -18.50 -2.04 -1.07
N VAL A 97 -19.57 -1.88 -1.84
CA VAL A 97 -20.19 -2.95 -2.61
C VAL A 97 -19.70 -2.85 -4.04
N THR A 98 -19.01 -3.89 -4.51
CA THR A 98 -18.56 -3.99 -5.90
C THR A 98 -19.46 -4.90 -6.71
N GLN A 99 -19.88 -4.45 -7.90
CA GLN A 99 -20.63 -5.24 -8.88
C GLN A 99 -19.98 -5.07 -10.26
N MET A 100 -19.93 -6.14 -11.05
CA MET A 100 -19.57 -6.02 -12.47
C MET A 100 -20.77 -5.45 -13.23
N ILE A 101 -20.60 -4.25 -13.81
CA ILE A 101 -21.62 -3.56 -14.60
C ILE A 101 -21.08 -3.36 -16.01
N ASP A 102 -21.98 -3.44 -16.98
CA ASP A 102 -21.68 -3.16 -18.38
C ASP A 102 -21.80 -1.65 -18.63
N PHE A 103 -20.73 -1.04 -19.12
CA PHE A 103 -20.66 0.37 -19.47
C PHE A 103 -20.70 0.52 -20.98
N VAL A 104 -21.52 1.43 -21.49
CA VAL A 104 -21.54 1.76 -22.92
C VAL A 104 -20.66 2.98 -23.15
N ASP A 105 -19.66 2.86 -24.02
CA ASP A 105 -18.78 3.98 -24.37
C ASP A 105 -19.44 4.94 -25.37
N SER A 106 -18.75 6.03 -25.71
CA SER A 106 -19.24 7.02 -26.69
C SER A 106 -19.39 6.48 -28.11
N TYR A 107 -18.83 5.31 -28.41
CA TYR A 107 -18.93 4.62 -29.70
C TYR A 107 -20.01 3.54 -29.70
N GLY A 108 -20.75 3.38 -28.59
CA GLY A 108 -21.78 2.36 -28.43
C GLY A 108 -21.24 0.96 -28.12
N GLN A 109 -19.95 0.81 -27.82
CA GLN A 109 -19.40 -0.48 -27.42
C GLN A 109 -19.61 -0.72 -25.93
N THR A 110 -20.01 -1.95 -25.60
CA THR A 110 -20.24 -2.37 -24.23
C THR A 110 -18.97 -2.96 -23.62
N HIS A 111 -18.52 -2.39 -22.51
CA HIS A 111 -17.36 -2.84 -21.75
C HIS A 111 -17.78 -3.26 -20.35
N ARG A 112 -17.45 -4.49 -19.95
CA ARG A 112 -17.76 -5.00 -18.61
C ARG A 112 -16.66 -4.59 -17.64
N ALA A 113 -16.99 -3.78 -16.64
CA ALA A 113 -16.03 -3.31 -15.65
C ALA A 113 -16.57 -3.41 -14.22
N ALA A 114 -15.67 -3.42 -13.24
CA ALA A 114 -16.03 -3.41 -11.83
C ALA A 114 -16.50 -2.00 -11.43
N PHE A 115 -17.72 -1.91 -10.92
CA PHE A 115 -18.30 -0.70 -10.32
C PHE A 115 -18.36 -0.87 -8.81
N GLY A 116 -17.73 0.03 -8.06
CA GLY A 116 -17.82 0.08 -6.61
C GLY A 116 -18.73 1.21 -6.17
N ARG A 117 -19.69 0.94 -5.28
CA ARG A 117 -20.46 1.97 -4.58
C ARG A 117 -20.17 1.94 -3.08
N VAL A 118 -20.04 3.11 -2.48
CA VAL A 118 -19.95 3.21 -1.02
C VAL A 118 -21.36 3.10 -0.43
N THR A 119 -21.60 2.15 0.46
CA THR A 119 -22.92 1.90 1.06
C THR A 119 -23.31 2.99 2.07
N ASN A 120 -22.35 3.45 2.87
CA ASN A 120 -22.53 4.52 3.83
C ASN A 120 -21.32 5.46 3.78
N ILE A 121 -21.49 6.59 3.09
CA ILE A 121 -20.41 7.56 2.90
C ILE A 121 -19.94 8.16 4.23
N THR A 122 -20.85 8.40 5.17
CA THR A 122 -20.51 8.96 6.49
C THR A 122 -19.58 8.03 7.25
N THR A 123 -19.95 6.75 7.38
CA THR A 123 -19.11 5.75 8.07
C THR A 123 -17.76 5.57 7.38
N PHE A 124 -17.74 5.54 6.05
CA PHE A 124 -16.52 5.42 5.26
C PHE A 124 -15.57 6.59 5.53
N VAL A 125 -16.07 7.82 5.41
CA VAL A 125 -15.29 9.05 5.57
C VAL A 125 -14.79 9.21 7.00
N THR A 126 -15.63 8.92 8.01
CA THR A 126 -15.22 8.97 9.41
C THR A 126 -14.10 7.97 9.71
N LYS A 127 -14.26 6.70 9.32
CA LYS A 127 -13.21 5.67 9.46
C LYS A 127 -11.91 6.09 8.76
N PHE A 128 -12.01 6.65 7.56
CA PHE A 128 -10.87 7.13 6.79
C PHE A 128 -10.13 8.27 7.51
N LEU A 129 -10.86 9.28 8.01
CA LEU A 129 -10.28 10.39 8.74
C LEU A 129 -9.64 9.94 10.07
N GLU A 130 -10.27 9.01 10.78
CA GLU A 130 -9.72 8.42 12.01
C GLU A 130 -8.39 7.70 11.76
N GLN A 131 -8.31 6.91 10.68
CA GLN A 131 -7.07 6.25 10.27
C GLN A 131 -5.96 7.25 9.95
N HIS A 132 -6.25 8.28 9.15
CA HIS A 132 -5.28 9.32 8.83
C HIS A 132 -4.82 10.13 10.06
N LYS A 133 -5.74 10.39 11.00
CA LYS A 133 -5.42 11.01 12.28
C LYS A 133 -4.50 10.12 13.12
N LEU A 134 -4.80 8.83 13.23
CA LEU A 134 -3.99 7.84 13.94
C LEU A 134 -2.55 7.79 13.38
N HIS A 135 -2.43 7.86 12.05
CA HIS A 135 -1.13 7.83 11.36
C HIS A 135 -0.42 9.19 11.28
N LYS A 136 -0.99 10.26 11.86
CA LYS A 136 -0.45 11.63 11.79
C LYS A 136 -0.23 12.12 10.35
N THR A 137 -1.00 11.62 9.40
CA THR A 137 -0.97 12.03 7.98
C THR A 137 -2.11 12.98 7.63
N LEU A 138 -3.05 13.19 8.57
CA LEU A 138 -4.10 14.18 8.42
C LEU A 138 -3.52 15.59 8.54
N THR A 139 -3.63 16.38 7.47
CA THR A 139 -3.21 17.78 7.44
C THR A 139 -4.44 18.67 7.33
N TRP A 140 -4.46 19.77 8.10
CA TRP A 140 -5.50 20.78 8.04
C TRP A 140 -4.91 22.05 7.45
N HIS A 141 -5.56 22.60 6.42
CA HIS A 141 -5.19 23.90 5.88
C HIS A 141 -5.83 24.98 6.76
N ASN A 142 -5.00 25.68 7.54
CA ASN A 142 -5.46 26.82 8.30
C ASN A 142 -6.07 27.85 7.33
N SER A 143 -7.30 28.32 7.63
CA SER A 143 -8.04 29.42 6.97
C SER A 143 -8.87 29.14 5.71
N THR A 144 -8.78 27.97 5.07
CA THR A 144 -9.56 27.72 3.83
C THR A 144 -10.79 26.82 4.04
N ILE A 145 -10.74 25.86 4.97
CA ILE A 145 -11.81 24.88 5.21
C ILE A 145 -12.24 24.96 6.68
N PRO A 146 -13.55 25.18 6.96
CA PRO A 146 -14.06 25.19 8.33
C PRO A 146 -13.76 23.88 9.07
N GLN A 147 -13.41 23.95 10.36
CA GLN A 147 -13.02 22.77 11.15
C GLN A 147 -14.16 21.78 11.41
N ASP A 148 -15.40 22.25 11.27
CA ASP A 148 -16.65 21.52 11.46
C ASP A 148 -17.19 20.88 10.18
N GLU A 149 -16.56 21.13 9.02
CA GLU A 149 -17.01 20.63 7.73
C GLU A 149 -16.03 19.61 7.13
N ILE A 150 -16.57 18.65 6.37
CA ILE A 150 -15.78 17.72 5.54
C ILE A 150 -16.13 17.96 4.08
N TRP A 151 -15.11 18.30 3.29
CA TRP A 151 -15.23 18.58 1.87
C TRP A 151 -14.66 17.42 1.06
N ILE A 152 -15.51 16.78 0.26
CA ILE A 152 -15.13 15.63 -0.58
C ILE A 152 -15.18 16.07 -2.03
N LYS A 153 -14.04 15.99 -2.72
CA LYS A 153 -13.99 16.21 -4.16
C LYS A 153 -14.33 14.92 -4.88
N PHE A 154 -15.53 14.86 -5.45
CA PHE A 154 -15.88 13.83 -6.42
C PHE A 154 -15.30 14.22 -7.77
N PHE A 155 -14.74 13.24 -8.50
CA PHE A 155 -14.10 13.40 -9.81
C PHE A 155 -12.76 14.17 -9.77
N GLY A 156 -11.66 13.40 -9.77
CA GLY A 156 -10.32 13.93 -10.04
C GLY A 156 -10.02 13.78 -11.53
N GLU A 157 -9.85 14.89 -12.24
CA GLU A 157 -9.22 14.87 -13.55
C GLU A 157 -7.78 14.37 -13.39
N GLY A 158 -7.50 13.16 -13.89
CA GLY A 158 -6.12 12.69 -14.02
C GLY A 158 -5.40 13.53 -15.08
N PRO A 159 -4.12 13.87 -14.89
CA PRO A 159 -3.33 14.58 -15.90
C PRO A 159 -3.15 13.65 -17.11
N GLY A 160 -4.03 13.73 -18.10
CA GLY A 160 -3.87 13.03 -19.38
C GLY A 160 -5.10 12.33 -19.97
N GLN A 161 -6.25 12.27 -19.29
CA GLN A 161 -7.47 11.76 -19.91
C GLN A 161 -8.37 12.91 -20.39
N ARG A 162 -8.44 13.03 -21.71
CA ARG A 162 -9.33 13.95 -22.44
C ARG A 162 -10.76 13.70 -21.96
N GLN A 163 -11.33 14.76 -21.39
CA GLN A 163 -12.73 15.06 -21.13
C GLN A 163 -13.73 13.90 -21.18
N PRO A 164 -14.40 13.56 -20.06
CA PRO A 164 -15.69 12.91 -20.19
C PRO A 164 -16.60 13.85 -20.98
N LYS A 165 -16.99 13.44 -22.20
CA LYS A 165 -18.15 14.04 -22.87
C LYS A 165 -19.37 13.71 -22.03
N ILE A 166 -19.74 14.67 -21.19
CA ILE A 166 -20.99 14.69 -20.46
C ILE A 166 -22.09 14.80 -21.51
N HIS A 167 -22.85 13.73 -21.73
CA HIS A 167 -24.20 13.88 -22.27
C HIS A 167 -25.03 14.57 -21.18
N ASN A 168 -25.57 15.73 -21.53
CA ASN A 168 -26.39 16.56 -20.66
C ASN A 168 -27.59 15.78 -20.12
N ALA A 169 -27.47 15.39 -18.86
CA ALA A 169 -28.59 15.34 -17.92
C ALA A 169 -28.06 15.86 -16.57
N GLY A 170 -27.93 17.20 -16.48
CA GLY A 170 -27.87 17.95 -15.21
C GLY A 170 -26.84 17.52 -14.17
N CYS A 171 -25.54 17.64 -14.45
CA CYS A 171 -24.50 17.43 -13.44
C CYS A 171 -23.77 18.75 -13.15
N GLU A 172 -24.38 19.59 -12.31
CA GLU A 172 -23.67 20.63 -11.56
C GLU A 172 -22.56 19.98 -10.74
N HIS A 173 -21.43 20.66 -10.55
CA HIS A 173 -20.35 20.18 -9.66
C HIS A 173 -20.91 20.02 -8.23
N THR A 174 -21.34 18.81 -7.90
CA THR A 174 -22.00 18.51 -6.63
C THR A 174 -20.96 18.38 -5.54
N GLN A 175 -20.61 19.51 -4.94
CA GLN A 175 -19.97 19.53 -3.62
C GLN A 175 -21.04 19.12 -2.59
N THR A 176 -20.97 17.88 -2.13
CA THR A 176 -21.88 17.41 -1.08
C THR A 176 -21.32 17.80 0.28
N LYS A 177 -22.08 18.61 1.02
CA LYS A 177 -21.75 19.00 2.40
C LYS A 177 -22.16 17.90 3.37
N LEU A 178 -21.22 17.42 4.16
CA LEU A 178 -21.48 16.55 5.32
C LEU A 178 -21.22 17.36 6.59
N LYS A 179 -22.25 17.57 7.40
CA LYS A 179 -22.10 18.10 8.76
C LYS A 179 -21.66 16.95 9.67
N LYS A 180 -20.68 17.22 10.53
CA LYS A 180 -20.27 16.31 11.60
C LYS A 180 -21.40 16.06 12.59
#